data_AF-A0A0D2ZVK2-F1
#
_entry.id   AF-A0A0D2ZVK2-F1
#
_cell.length_a   1.000
_cell.length_b   1.000
_cell.length_c   1.000
_cell.angle_alpha   90.00
_cell.angle_beta   90.00
_cell.angle_gamma   90.00
#
_symmetry.space_group_name_H-M   'P 1'
#
loop_
_entity.id
_entity.type
_entity.pdbx_description
1 polymer ?
#
loop_
_entity_poly.entity_id
_entity_poly.type
_entity_poly.pdbx_seq_one_letter_code
_entity_poly.pdbx_strand_id
1 'polypeptide(L)' 'MNNTTSPIVNESSYALSIVLVSVGDGPWTDMMKFNDKIPKPAFNNFQFVNFTEIMKRDSSELAKETAFALAV' A
#
# COMPACT_ATOMS: atom_id res chain seq x y z
N MET A 1 20.15 -12.64 4.69
CA MET A 1 18.87 -11.97 4.98
C MET A 1 17.99 -12.14 3.75
N ASN A 2 17.39 -13.32 3.54
CA ASN A 2 16.89 -13.72 2.21
C ASN A 2 15.47 -14.33 2.23
N ASN A 3 14.55 -13.90 3.11
CA ASN A 3 13.25 -14.61 3.26
C ASN A 3 11.99 -13.75 3.06
N THR A 4 12.06 -12.52 2.53
CA THR A 4 10.86 -11.65 2.46
C THR A 4 10.41 -11.25 1.05
N THR A 5 11.17 -11.59 -0.01
CA THR A 5 10.84 -11.21 -1.39
C THR A 5 10.06 -12.27 -2.19
N SER A 6 9.83 -13.45 -1.62
CA SER A 6 9.31 -14.61 -2.37
C SER A 6 7.78 -14.87 -2.38
N PRO A 7 6.90 -14.31 -1.52
CA PRO A 7 5.48 -14.67 -1.58
C PRO A 7 4.69 -13.96 -2.69
N ILE A 8 5.05 -12.72 -3.05
CA ILE A 8 4.18 -11.85 -3.86
C ILE A 8 4.28 -12.14 -5.36
N VAL A 9 5.41 -12.67 -5.81
CA VAL A 9 5.64 -13.02 -7.22
C VAL A 9 4.72 -14.16 -7.70
N ASN A 10 4.14 -14.95 -6.79
CA ASN A 10 3.23 -16.04 -7.13
C ASN A 10 1.73 -15.63 -7.08
N GLU A 11 1.40 -14.46 -6.53
CA GLU A 11 0.02 -14.02 -6.31
C GLU A 11 -0.60 -13.29 -7.51
N SER A 12 0.20 -12.86 -8.49
CA SER A 12 -0.25 -12.22 -9.73
C SER A 12 -1.08 -13.11 -10.67
N SER A 13 -1.16 -14.41 -10.36
CA SER A 13 -1.97 -15.39 -11.11
C SER A 13 -3.42 -15.47 -10.61
N TYR A 14 -3.75 -14.70 -9.57
CA TYR A 14 -5.07 -14.69 -8.92
C TYR A 14 -5.68 -13.28 -8.98
N ALA A 15 -7.01 -13.20 -8.92
CA ALA A 15 -7.73 -11.94 -8.74
C ALA A 15 -7.57 -11.44 -7.29
N LEU A 16 -6.35 -11.03 -6.93
CA LEU A 16 -5.97 -10.58 -5.60
C LEU A 16 -5.45 -9.14 -5.66
N SER A 17 -6.11 -8.25 -4.92
CA SER A 17 -5.65 -6.88 -4.67
C SER A 17 -5.01 -6.78 -3.29
N ILE A 18 -3.82 -6.19 -3.21
CA ILE A 18 -3.05 -6.00 -1.98
C ILE A 18 -3.00 -4.49 -1.68
N VAL A 19 -3.46 -4.11 -0.49
CA VAL A 19 -3.37 -2.74 0.01
C VAL A 19 -2.41 -2.71 1.20
N LEU A 20 -1.33 -1.93 1.08
CA LEU A 20 -0.40 -1.65 2.16
C LEU A 20 -0.78 -0.34 2.85
N VAL A 21 -1.20 -0.42 4.11
CA VAL A 21 -1.57 0.74 4.94
C VAL A 21 -0.45 1.04 5.93
N SER A 22 0.16 2.23 5.84
CA SER A 22 1.26 2.63 6.74
C SER A 22 0.80 3.48 7.92
N VAL A 23 1.32 3.18 9.10
CA VAL A 23 1.08 3.92 10.35
C VAL A 23 2.39 4.42 10.97
N GLY A 24 2.41 5.66 11.45
CA GLY A 24 3.58 6.32 12.05
C GLY A 24 4.25 7.33 11.10
N ASP A 25 5.45 7.77 11.47
CA ASP A 25 6.15 8.89 10.82
C ASP A 25 7.03 8.49 9.63
N GLY A 26 7.14 7.20 9.32
CA GLY A 26 8.00 6.69 8.24
C GLY A 26 9.49 6.73 8.58
N PRO A 27 10.40 6.68 7.59
CA PRO A 27 10.18 6.83 6.14
C PRO A 27 9.64 5.56 5.44
N TRP A 28 8.74 5.74 4.47
CA TRP A 28 8.13 4.64 3.70
C TRP A 28 8.74 4.45 2.31
N THR A 29 9.87 5.12 2.04
CA THR A 29 10.54 5.13 0.73
C THR A 29 10.87 3.73 0.21
N ASP A 30 11.23 2.80 1.10
CA ASP A 30 11.53 1.42 0.72
C ASP A 30 10.28 0.57 0.45
N MET A 31 9.14 0.93 1.07
CA MET A 31 7.83 0.32 0.78
C MET A 31 7.26 0.81 -0.55
N MET A 32 7.51 2.07 -0.93
CA MET A 32 7.19 2.56 -2.27
C MET A 32 8.01 1.85 -3.35
N LYS A 33 9.32 1.61 -3.11
CA LYS A 33 10.20 0.84 -4.02
C LYS A 33 9.86 -0.64 -4.10
N PHE A 34 9.07 -1.16 -3.16
CA PHE A 34 8.67 -2.56 -3.17
C PHE A 34 7.70 -2.86 -4.33
N ASN A 35 6.89 -1.87 -4.73
CA ASN A 35 6.08 -1.92 -5.95
C ASN A 35 6.93 -2.16 -7.22
N ASP A 36 8.14 -1.58 -7.28
CA ASP A 36 9.04 -1.74 -8.43
C ASP A 36 9.74 -3.10 -8.48
N LYS A 37 9.75 -3.84 -7.36
CA LYS A 37 10.38 -5.17 -7.25
C LYS A 37 9.43 -6.32 -7.55
N ILE A 38 8.12 -6.05 -7.62
CA ILE A 38 7.14 -7.02 -8.07
C ILE A 38 7.25 -7.05 -9.61
N PRO A 39 7.61 -8.19 -10.23
CA PRO A 39 7.67 -8.29 -11.68
C PRO A 39 6.30 -7.92 -12.24
N LYS A 40 6.24 -6.84 -13.03
CA LYS A 40 5.00 -6.23 -13.54
C LYS A 40 4.03 -7.31 -14.02
N PRO A 41 2.95 -7.59 -13.28
CA PRO A 41 1.88 -8.41 -13.79
C PRO A 41 1.16 -7.64 -14.90
N ALA A 42 0.31 -8.32 -15.67
CA ALA A 42 -0.59 -7.65 -16.62
C ALA A 42 -1.53 -6.62 -15.95
N PHE A 43 -1.62 -6.63 -14.61
CA PHE A 43 -2.42 -5.73 -13.78
C PHE A 43 -1.61 -5.24 -12.57
N ASN A 44 -1.70 -3.95 -12.25
CA ASN A 44 -1.14 -3.41 -11.01
C ASN A 44 -2.08 -3.75 -9.85
N ASN A 45 -1.70 -4.72 -9.02
CA ASN A 45 -2.53 -5.22 -7.92
C ASN A 45 -2.04 -4.78 -6.53
N PHE A 46 -1.12 -3.81 -6.45
CA PHE A 46 -0.56 -3.32 -5.20
C PHE A 46 -0.81 -1.81 -5.03
N GLN A 47 -1.38 -1.42 -3.89
CA GLN A 47 -1.69 -0.04 -3.55
C GLN A 47 -1.09 0.33 -2.19
N PHE A 48 -0.49 1.51 -2.10
CA PHE A 48 0.09 2.03 -0.86
C PHE A 48 -0.75 3.20 -0.34
N VAL A 49 -1.08 3.18 0.94
CA VAL A 49 -1.89 4.20 1.62
C VAL A 49 -1.18 4.70 2.87
N ASN A 50 -0.90 6.01 2.90
CA ASN A 50 -0.35 6.67 4.09
C ASN A 50 -1.46 7.09 5.06
N PHE A 51 -1.89 6.16 5.90
CA PHE A 51 -3.00 6.38 6.85
C PHE A 51 -2.72 7.52 7.83
N THR A 52 -1.50 7.58 8.38
CA THR A 52 -1.14 8.62 9.35
C THR A 52 -1.19 10.01 8.73
N GLU A 53 -0.81 10.17 7.47
CA GLU A 53 -0.94 11.45 6.78
C GLU A 53 -2.41 11.83 6.54
N ILE A 54 -3.27 10.87 6.17
CA ILE A 54 -4.71 11.11 6.01
C ILE A 54 -5.33 11.55 7.33
N MET A 55 -4.99 10.87 8.43
CA MET A 55 -5.55 11.16 9.75
C MET A 55 -5.04 12.47 10.37
N LYS A 56 -3.85 12.94 9.96
CA LYS A 56 -3.28 14.24 10.37
C LYS A 56 -3.94 15.45 9.71
N ARG A 57 -4.82 15.27 8.71
CA ARG A 57 -5.50 16.39 8.03
C ARG A 57 -6.40 17.18 8.98
N ASP A 58 -6.55 18.47 8.72
CA ASP A 58 -7.49 19.33 9.45
C ASP A 58 -8.87 19.26 8.78
N SER A 59 -9.60 18.18 9.07
CA SER A 59 -10.95 17.92 8.55
C SER A 59 -11.76 17.11 9.56
N SER A 60 -13.07 16.96 9.33
CA SER A 60 -13.91 16.08 10.16
C SER A 60 -13.43 14.63 10.09
N GLU A 61 -13.74 13.84 11.14
CA GLU A 61 -13.38 12.42 11.20
C GLU A 61 -13.95 11.64 10.00
N LEU A 62 -15.23 11.87 9.69
CA LEU A 62 -15.89 11.26 8.53
C LEU A 62 -15.19 11.57 7.21
N ALA A 63 -14.67 12.79 7.04
CA ALA A 63 -13.93 13.17 5.84
C ALA A 63 -12.58 12.44 5.74
N LYS A 64 -11.91 12.19 6.88
CA LYS A 64 -10.66 11.41 6.93
C LYS A 64 -10.91 9.94 6.63
N GLU A 65 -11.95 9.35 7.22
CA GLU A 65 -12.37 7.97 6.96
C GLU A 65 -12.75 7.78 5.49
N THR A 66 -13.50 8.73 4.92
CA THR A 66 -13.87 8.72 3.49
C THR A 66 -12.63 8.82 2.61
N ALA A 67 -11.70 9.72 2.94
CA ALA A 67 -10.46 9.86 2.20
C ALA A 67 -9.57 8.60 2.29
N PHE A 68 -9.59 7.89 3.41
CA PHE A 68 -8.93 6.60 3.56
C PHE A 68 -9.59 5.52 2.70
N ALA A 69 -10.93 5.43 2.73
CA ALA A 69 -11.69 4.45 1.94
C ALA A 69 -11.62 4.69 0.42
N LEU A 70 -11.36 5.92 -0.03
CA LEU A 70 -11.14 6.25 -1.45
C LEU A 70 -9.70 6.04 -1.89
N ALA A 71 -8.77 5.88 -0.96
CA ALA A 71 -7.35 5.67 -1.25
C ALA A 71 -6.99 4.20 -1.42
N VAL A 72 -7.95 3.27 -1.31
CA VAL A 72 -7.83 1.81 -1.51
C VAL A 72 -8.46 1.32 -2.80
#